data_AF-A0A949HBK5-F1
#
_entry.id   AF-A0A949HBK5-F1
#
_cell.length_a   1.000
_cell.length_b   1.000
_cell.length_c   1.000
_cell.angle_alpha   90.00
_cell.angle_beta   90.00
_cell.angle_gamma   90.00
#
_symmetry.space_group_name_H-M   'P 1'
#
loop_
_entity.id
_entity.type
_entity.pdbx_description
1 polymer ?
#
loop_
_entity_poly.entity_id
_entity_poly.type
_entity_poly.pdbx_seq_one_letter_code
_entity_poly.pdbx_strand_id
1 'polypeptide(L)'
;MRDRLRINNRIRARDVRLIDESGSQLGIITLREALTMAEERGLDLVEVAPNAVPPVCRIMDYGRFRYEQTKKEREARKNQKQIEIKEVRLKPKTDDHDLDVKSKSARKFLLAGDKVKFTVRFRGREIFHPDIGMAMLEQLAEELRDISTIEQRPLMEGRSLSLLLAPSGKARQAVARAERTVPARTDAGTRGDETAEPGQNDDEDDGDAENENP
;
A
#
# COMPACT_ATOMS: atom_id res chain seq x y z
N MET A 1 14.87 1.49 12.59
CA MET A 1 14.30 1.29 13.93
C MET A 1 13.11 2.21 14.06
N ARG A 2 11.90 1.69 14.34
CA ARG A 2 10.83 2.57 14.86
C ARG A 2 11.22 2.85 16.31
N ASP A 3 11.59 4.07 16.63
CA ASP A 3 11.93 4.43 18.00
C ASP A 3 10.70 4.21 18.88
N ARG A 4 10.77 3.12 19.66
CA ARG A 4 9.77 2.81 20.67
C ARG A 4 10.02 3.82 21.78
N LEU A 5 9.09 4.77 21.94
CA LEU A 5 9.16 5.78 23.00
C LEU A 5 9.40 5.11 24.35
N ARG A 6 10.25 5.72 25.18
CA ARG A 6 10.47 5.24 26.55
C ARG A 6 9.26 5.64 27.39
N ILE A 7 8.84 4.73 28.26
CA ILE A 7 7.66 4.90 29.11
C ILE A 7 8.02 4.58 30.56
N ASN A 8 7.39 5.28 31.49
CA ASN A 8 7.47 5.05 32.94
C ASN A 8 8.93 4.83 33.38
N ASN A 9 9.21 3.70 34.01
CA ASN A 9 10.52 3.30 34.54
C ASN A 9 11.63 3.13 33.47
N ARG A 10 11.31 3.22 32.18
CA ARG A 10 12.31 3.19 31.10
C ARG A 10 12.93 4.57 30.84
N ILE A 11 12.33 5.64 31.36
CA ILE A 11 12.86 7.00 31.27
C ILE A 11 14.04 7.11 32.24
N ARG A 12 15.16 7.66 31.76
CA ARG A 12 16.42 7.73 32.53
C ARG A 12 16.82 9.15 32.94
N ALA A 13 16.09 10.16 32.47
CA ALA A 13 16.36 11.54 32.80
C ALA A 13 16.04 11.81 34.28
N ARG A 14 16.82 12.66 34.93
CA ARG A 14 16.56 13.07 36.32
C ARG A 14 15.39 14.05 36.41
N ASP A 15 15.40 15.04 35.54
CA ASP A 15 14.40 16.09 35.44
C ASP A 15 13.77 16.06 34.04
N VAL A 16 12.47 16.32 33.97
CA VAL A 16 11.68 16.24 32.75
C VAL A 16 10.78 17.46 32.64
N ARG A 17 10.54 17.90 31.41
CA ARG A 17 9.48 18.88 31.13
C ARG A 17 8.16 18.13 30.96
N LEU A 18 7.22 18.33 31.88
CA LEU A 18 5.96 17.58 31.92
C LEU A 18 4.83 18.32 31.18
N ILE A 19 4.11 17.56 30.36
CA ILE A 19 2.82 17.91 29.78
C ILE A 19 1.78 16.95 30.34
N ASP A 20 0.63 17.45 30.81
CA ASP A 20 -0.45 16.60 31.30
C ASP A 20 -1.27 15.97 30.14
N GLU A 21 -2.32 15.22 30.48
CA GLU A 21 -3.22 14.60 29.49
C GLU A 21 -4.06 15.61 28.69
N SER A 22 -4.31 16.80 29.26
CA SER A 22 -5.10 17.87 28.65
C SER A 22 -4.28 18.73 27.67
N GLY A 23 -2.95 18.59 27.71
CA GLY A 23 -2.00 19.38 26.93
C GLY A 23 -1.45 20.59 27.68
N SER A 24 -1.80 20.76 28.96
CA SER A 24 -1.26 21.79 29.85
C SER A 24 0.20 21.51 30.19
N GLN A 25 1.02 22.57 30.19
CA GLN A 25 2.44 22.48 30.53
C GLN A 25 2.61 22.68 32.04
N LEU A 26 3.05 21.63 32.74
CA LEU A 26 3.29 21.67 34.18
C LEU A 26 4.71 22.15 34.53
N GLY A 27 5.53 22.43 33.52
CA GLY A 27 6.90 22.94 33.70
C GLY A 27 7.93 21.83 33.84
N ILE A 28 9.06 22.16 34.47
CA ILE A 28 10.16 21.22 34.71
C ILE A 28 10.00 20.65 36.12
N ILE A 29 9.89 19.34 36.22
CA ILE A 29 9.75 18.62 37.50
C ILE A 29 10.66 17.40 37.51
N THR A 30 10.81 16.77 38.67
CA THR A 30 11.61 15.55 38.78
C THR A 30 10.90 14.37 38.12
N LEU A 31 11.66 13.38 37.63
CA LEU A 31 11.08 12.16 37.07
C LEU A 31 10.17 11.45 38.09
N ARG A 32 10.53 11.47 39.38
CA ARG A 32 9.76 10.82 40.44
C ARG A 32 8.36 11.44 40.58
N GLU A 33 8.29 12.77 40.64
CA GLU A 33 7.01 13.48 40.71
C GLU A 33 6.17 13.22 39.45
N ALA A 34 6.79 13.24 38.27
CA ALA A 34 6.11 12.93 37.01
C ALA A 34 5.52 11.52 36.97
N LEU A 35 6.24 10.52 37.52
CA LEU A 35 5.75 9.14 37.63
C LEU A 35 4.58 9.04 38.61
N THR A 36 4.67 9.68 39.77
CA THR A 36 3.57 9.70 40.75
C THR A 36 2.32 10.34 40.17
N MET A 37 2.44 11.47 39.46
CA MET A 37 1.30 12.12 38.81
C MET A 37 0.66 11.25 37.73
N ALA A 38 1.45 10.46 36.99
CA ALA A 38 0.91 9.52 36.00
C ALA A 38 0.17 8.36 36.68
N GLU A 39 0.73 7.82 37.76
CA GLU A 39 0.15 6.70 38.54
C GLU A 39 -1.16 7.10 39.24
N GLU A 40 -1.22 8.29 39.85
CA GLU A 40 -2.42 8.84 40.48
C GLU A 40 -3.60 8.95 39.50
N ARG A 41 -3.30 9.14 38.22
CA ARG A 41 -4.28 9.29 37.14
C ARG A 41 -4.55 7.97 36.41
N GLY A 42 -3.83 6.89 36.76
CA GLY A 42 -3.92 5.60 36.07
C GLY A 42 -3.45 5.65 34.61
N LEU A 43 -2.54 6.56 34.27
CA LEU A 43 -1.99 6.78 32.93
C LEU A 43 -0.49 6.48 32.89
N ASP A 44 0.09 6.47 31.67
CA ASP A 44 1.53 6.28 31.50
C ASP A 44 2.25 7.64 31.33
N LEU A 45 3.46 7.72 31.87
CA LEU A 45 4.41 8.78 31.56
C LEU A 45 5.21 8.38 30.31
N VAL A 46 5.01 9.11 29.20
CA VAL A 46 5.65 8.80 27.91
C VAL A 46 6.65 9.88 27.54
N GLU A 47 7.90 9.51 27.28
CA GLU A 47 8.95 10.41 26.77
C GLU A 47 8.72 10.67 25.28
N VAL A 48 8.16 11.83 24.94
CA VAL A 48 7.80 12.21 23.55
C VAL A 48 8.95 12.89 22.80
N ALA A 49 9.84 13.58 23.52
CA ALA A 49 11.01 14.23 22.93
C ALA A 49 12.26 13.98 23.77
N PRO A 50 13.01 12.88 23.50
CA PRO A 50 14.21 12.52 24.25
C PRO A 50 15.39 13.47 23.99
N ASN A 51 15.41 14.15 22.85
CA ASN A 51 16.51 15.02 22.43
C ASN A 51 16.43 16.44 23.03
N ALA A 52 15.37 16.77 23.75
CA ALA A 52 15.20 18.08 24.39
C ALA A 52 15.97 18.14 25.72
N VAL A 53 16.37 19.33 26.15
CA VAL A 53 17.02 19.56 27.45
C VAL A 53 16.17 20.53 28.28
N PRO A 54 15.52 20.08 29.38
CA PRO A 54 15.28 18.68 29.77
C PRO A 54 14.32 17.94 28.81
N PRO A 55 14.34 16.59 28.77
CA PRO A 55 13.47 15.78 27.92
C PRO A 55 11.99 16.07 28.16
N VAL A 56 11.18 16.01 27.10
CA VAL A 56 9.73 16.29 27.22
C VAL A 56 8.98 14.98 27.43
N CYS A 57 8.25 14.91 28.53
CA CYS A 57 7.38 13.80 28.88
C CYS A 57 5.92 14.26 28.86
N ARG A 58 5.02 13.39 28.42
CA ARG A 58 3.58 13.61 28.44
C ARG A 58 2.86 12.47 29.16
N ILE A 59 1.92 12.80 30.03
CA ILE A 59 1.01 11.83 30.64
C ILE A 59 -0.06 11.45 29.63
N MET A 60 -0.15 10.18 29.23
CA MET A 60 -1.16 9.69 28.30
C MET A 60 -1.32 8.17 28.40
N ASP A 61 -2.43 7.63 27.87
CA ASP A 61 -2.56 6.19 27.65
C ASP A 61 -1.69 5.76 26.46
N TYR A 62 -0.56 5.09 26.75
CA TYR A 62 0.37 4.64 25.73
C TYR A 62 -0.23 3.54 24.84
N GLY A 63 -1.08 2.66 25.39
CA GLY A 63 -1.73 1.58 24.66
C GLY A 63 -2.65 2.12 23.57
N ARG A 64 -3.53 3.04 23.94
CA ARG A 64 -4.44 3.73 23.01
C ARG A 64 -3.69 4.54 21.97
N PHE A 65 -2.70 5.33 22.40
CA PHE A 65 -1.86 6.11 21.48
C PHE A 65 -1.17 5.23 20.43
N ARG A 66 -0.60 4.10 20.85
CA ARG A 66 0.05 3.15 19.94
C ARG A 66 -0.95 2.51 18.97
N TYR A 67 -2.15 2.20 19.42
CA TYR A 67 -3.21 1.69 18.55
C TYR A 67 -3.61 2.72 17.50
N GLU A 68 -3.89 3.96 17.90
CA GLU A 68 -4.29 5.05 17.00
C GLU A 68 -3.19 5.38 15.99
N GLN A 69 -1.93 5.47 16.44
CA GLN A 69 -0.79 5.65 15.54
C GLN A 69 -0.65 4.49 14.55
N THR A 70 -0.79 3.24 15.01
CA THR A 70 -0.71 2.07 14.13
C THR A 70 -1.86 2.04 13.14
N LYS A 71 -3.08 2.40 13.57
CA LYS A 71 -4.26 2.50 12.72
C LYS A 71 -4.07 3.56 11.65
N LYS A 72 -3.64 4.77 12.04
CA LYS A 72 -3.32 5.87 11.12
C LYS A 72 -2.21 5.51 10.14
N GLU A 73 -1.14 4.86 10.61
CA GLU A 73 -0.06 4.37 9.75
C GLU A 73 -0.58 3.32 8.75
N ARG A 74 -1.46 2.41 9.17
CA ARG A 74 -2.06 1.40 8.29
C ARG A 74 -3.00 2.02 7.26
N GLU A 75 -3.85 2.96 7.67
CA GLU A 75 -4.74 3.70 6.77
C GLU A 75 -3.93 4.53 5.76
N ALA A 76 -2.90 5.25 6.22
CA ALA A 76 -2.01 5.99 5.34
C ALA A 76 -1.28 5.08 4.33
N ARG A 77 -0.81 3.91 4.77
CA ARG A 77 -0.18 2.92 3.87
C ARG A 77 -1.15 2.31 2.87
N LYS A 78 -2.39 2.01 3.29
CA LYS A 78 -3.44 1.50 2.39
C LYS A 78 -3.83 2.56 1.35
N ASN A 79 -3.89 3.82 1.75
CA ASN A 79 -4.26 4.93 0.88
C ASN A 79 -3.09 5.43 0.02
N GLN A 80 -1.86 5.03 0.35
CA GLN A 80 -0.71 5.34 -0.48
C GLN A 80 -0.76 4.51 -1.76
N LYS A 81 -1.15 5.15 -2.86
CA LYS A 81 -1.11 4.54 -4.20
C LYS A 81 0.34 4.19 -4.53
N GLN A 82 0.61 2.89 -4.68
CA GLN A 82 1.90 2.40 -5.10
C GLN A 82 2.01 2.55 -6.62
N ILE A 83 2.91 3.40 -7.08
CA ILE A 83 3.17 3.57 -8.52
C ILE A 83 4.07 2.42 -8.92
N GLU A 84 3.55 1.49 -9.73
CA GLU A 84 4.32 0.37 -10.24
C GLU A 84 4.91 0.68 -11.61
N ILE A 85 6.00 0.00 -11.96
CA ILE A 85 6.56 0.03 -13.31
C ILE A 85 6.07 -1.23 -14.03
N LYS A 86 5.18 -1.05 -15.01
CA LYS A 86 4.69 -2.12 -15.87
C LYS A 86 5.64 -2.28 -17.06
N GLU A 87 6.18 -3.48 -17.24
CA GLU A 87 7.09 -3.76 -18.35
C GLU A 87 6.31 -4.29 -19.57
N VAL A 88 6.51 -3.66 -20.73
CA VAL A 88 5.95 -4.08 -22.02
C VAL A 88 7.09 -4.50 -22.93
N ARG A 89 7.14 -5.79 -23.25
CA ARG A 89 8.20 -6.37 -24.08
C ARG A 89 7.79 -6.45 -25.54
N LEU A 90 8.67 -5.99 -26.42
CA LEU A 90 8.52 -5.93 -27.86
C LEU A 90 9.64 -6.73 -28.54
N LYS A 91 9.39 -7.14 -29.78
CA LYS A 91 10.39 -7.77 -30.65
C LYS A 91 10.67 -6.84 -31.84
N PRO A 92 11.87 -6.88 -32.44
CA PRO A 92 12.19 -6.07 -33.62
C PRO A 92 11.30 -6.35 -34.85
N LYS A 93 10.59 -7.49 -34.86
CA LYS A 93 9.69 -7.92 -35.94
C LYS A 93 8.22 -7.92 -35.50
N THR A 94 7.87 -7.06 -34.54
CA THR A 94 6.47 -6.89 -34.12
C THR A 94 5.69 -6.23 -35.25
N ASP A 95 4.52 -6.80 -35.57
CA ASP A 95 3.59 -6.28 -36.56
C ASP A 95 2.82 -5.05 -36.02
N ASP A 96 2.30 -4.21 -36.91
CA ASP A 96 1.60 -2.97 -36.58
C ASP A 96 0.38 -3.23 -35.68
N HIS A 97 -0.35 -4.33 -35.95
CA HIS A 97 -1.49 -4.71 -35.13
C HIS A 97 -1.09 -5.09 -33.69
N ASP A 98 0.01 -5.83 -33.50
CA ASP A 98 0.51 -6.17 -32.16
C ASP A 98 1.02 -4.91 -31.46
N LEU A 99 1.67 -3.99 -32.18
CA LEU A 99 2.12 -2.71 -31.63
C LEU A 99 0.94 -1.88 -31.09
N ASP A 100 -0.16 -1.77 -31.83
CA ASP A 100 -1.37 -1.06 -31.39
C ASP A 100 -2.00 -1.70 -30.14
N VAL A 101 -2.06 -3.03 -30.06
CA VAL A 101 -2.56 -3.74 -28.87
C VAL A 101 -1.68 -3.46 -27.64
N LYS A 102 -0.35 -3.40 -27.82
CA LYS A 102 0.59 -3.02 -26.75
C LYS A 102 0.45 -1.54 -26.36
N SER A 103 0.27 -0.64 -27.33
CA SER A 103 0.04 0.80 -27.12
C SER A 103 -1.23 1.04 -26.30
N LYS A 104 -2.35 0.37 -26.66
CA LYS A 104 -3.61 0.41 -25.90
C LYS A 104 -3.47 -0.10 -24.46
N SER A 105 -2.70 -1.17 -24.27
CA SER A 105 -2.44 -1.72 -22.94
C SER A 105 -1.60 -0.75 -22.08
N ALA A 106 -0.55 -0.17 -22.67
CA ALA A 106 0.27 0.85 -22.03
C ALA A 106 -0.53 2.10 -21.66
N ARG A 107 -1.43 2.55 -22.56
CA ARG A 107 -2.37 3.64 -22.30
C ARG A 107 -3.22 3.38 -21.05
N LYS A 108 -3.72 2.15 -20.86
CA LYS A 108 -4.47 1.78 -19.64
C LYS A 108 -3.62 1.90 -18.38
N PHE A 109 -2.36 1.44 -18.41
CA PHE A 109 -1.45 1.54 -17.26
C PHE A 109 -1.10 2.99 -16.92
N LEU A 110 -0.80 3.81 -17.94
CA LEU A 110 -0.50 5.24 -17.77
C LEU A 110 -1.71 6.00 -17.22
N LEU A 111 -2.92 5.69 -17.70
CA LEU A 111 -4.15 6.26 -17.15
C LEU A 111 -4.42 5.78 -15.73
N ALA A 112 -4.07 4.53 -15.38
CA ALA A 112 -4.14 4.05 -14.00
C ALA A 112 -3.11 4.74 -13.07
N GLY A 113 -2.11 5.43 -13.63
CA GLY A 113 -1.08 6.15 -12.88
C GLY A 113 0.22 5.36 -12.68
N ASP A 114 0.36 4.22 -13.35
CA ASP A 114 1.59 3.44 -13.38
C ASP A 114 2.58 4.00 -14.40
N LYS A 115 3.86 3.71 -14.21
CA LYS A 115 4.89 3.96 -15.22
C LYS A 115 4.96 2.76 -16.17
N VAL A 116 5.31 3.00 -17.42
CA VAL A 116 5.44 1.93 -18.41
C VAL A 116 6.87 1.92 -18.95
N LYS A 117 7.56 0.78 -18.79
CA LYS A 117 8.85 0.53 -19.41
C LYS A 117 8.65 -0.33 -20.66
N PHE A 118 8.90 0.24 -21.83
CA PHE A 118 8.96 -0.52 -23.07
C PHE A 118 10.36 -1.09 -23.25
N THR A 119 10.46 -2.37 -23.60
CA THR A 119 11.73 -3.05 -23.82
C THR A 119 11.69 -3.82 -25.14
N VAL A 120 12.52 -3.44 -26.10
CA VAL A 120 12.75 -4.21 -27.33
C VAL A 120 13.95 -5.12 -27.11
N ARG A 121 13.76 -6.45 -27.21
CA ARG A 121 14.84 -7.43 -27.04
C ARG A 121 15.39 -7.88 -28.38
N PHE A 122 16.68 -7.68 -28.60
CA PHE A 122 17.36 -8.14 -29.82
C PHE A 122 17.91 -9.56 -29.67
N ARG A 123 17.79 -10.39 -30.71
CA ARG A 123 18.36 -11.74 -30.76
C ARG A 123 19.45 -11.86 -31.83
N GLY A 124 20.54 -12.56 -31.49
CA GLY A 124 21.62 -12.85 -32.42
C GLY A 124 22.20 -11.59 -33.07
N ARG A 125 22.11 -11.53 -34.41
CA ARG A 125 22.61 -10.44 -35.27
C ARG A 125 21.72 -9.19 -35.31
N GLU A 126 20.54 -9.23 -34.69
CA GLU A 126 19.62 -8.09 -34.67
C GLU A 126 20.14 -6.91 -33.82
N ILE A 127 21.15 -7.14 -32.98
CA ILE A 127 21.81 -6.08 -32.20
C ILE A 127 22.45 -5.02 -33.09
N PHE A 128 22.82 -5.36 -34.33
CA PHE A 128 23.41 -4.43 -35.28
C PHE A 128 22.40 -3.50 -35.95
N HIS A 129 21.09 -3.67 -35.68
CA HIS A 129 20.03 -2.79 -36.18
C HIS A 129 19.20 -2.22 -35.02
N PRO A 130 19.83 -1.45 -34.11
CA PRO A 130 19.11 -0.80 -33.02
C PRO A 130 18.11 0.23 -33.53
N ASP A 131 18.33 0.78 -34.74
CA ASP A 131 17.49 1.78 -35.40
C ASP A 131 16.04 1.33 -35.55
N ILE A 132 15.81 0.03 -35.80
CA ILE A 132 14.46 -0.53 -35.92
C ILE A 132 13.75 -0.44 -34.57
N GLY A 133 14.42 -0.85 -33.49
CA GLY A 133 13.86 -0.73 -32.14
C GLY A 133 13.68 0.73 -31.71
N MET A 134 14.59 1.61 -32.13
CA MET A 134 14.53 3.05 -31.85
C MET A 134 13.27 3.66 -32.47
N ALA A 135 13.05 3.44 -33.77
CA ALA A 135 11.89 3.94 -34.49
C ALA A 135 10.57 3.46 -33.86
N MET A 136 10.49 2.18 -33.48
CA MET A 136 9.32 1.63 -32.79
C MET A 136 9.05 2.31 -31.43
N LEU A 137 10.09 2.54 -30.63
CA LEU A 137 9.95 3.17 -29.32
C LEU A 137 9.60 4.66 -29.45
N GLU A 138 10.16 5.35 -30.45
CA GLU A 138 9.81 6.75 -30.75
C GLU A 138 8.37 6.88 -31.22
N GLN A 139 7.90 5.98 -32.08
CA GLN A 139 6.49 5.94 -32.51
C GLN A 139 5.55 5.77 -31.30
N LEU A 140 5.83 4.80 -30.43
CA LEU A 140 5.04 4.59 -29.21
C LEU A 140 5.07 5.79 -28.26
N ALA A 141 6.22 6.48 -28.16
CA ALA A 141 6.34 7.68 -27.35
C ALA A 141 5.47 8.83 -27.89
N GLU A 142 5.38 8.99 -29.21
CA GLU A 142 4.55 10.01 -29.84
C GLU A 142 3.05 9.67 -29.71
N GLU A 143 2.65 8.42 -29.95
CA GLU A 143 1.27 7.95 -29.80
C GLU A 143 0.70 8.13 -28.37
N LEU A 144 1.57 8.05 -27.36
CA LEU A 144 1.21 8.15 -25.94
C LEU A 144 1.55 9.52 -25.34
N ARG A 145 2.01 10.49 -26.14
CA ARG A 145 2.46 11.81 -25.70
C ARG A 145 1.35 12.66 -25.06
N ASP A 146 0.09 12.38 -25.41
CA ASP A 146 -1.08 13.05 -24.85
C ASP A 146 -1.29 12.75 -23.35
N ILE A 147 -0.91 11.54 -22.92
CA ILE A 147 -1.11 11.06 -21.55
C ILE A 147 0.19 10.76 -20.79
N SER A 148 1.34 10.78 -21.46
CA SER A 148 2.62 10.44 -20.86
C SER A 148 3.71 11.50 -21.05
N THR A 149 4.75 11.39 -20.25
CA THR A 149 5.99 12.17 -20.35
C THR A 149 7.16 11.21 -20.37
N ILE A 150 8.14 11.44 -21.24
CA ILE A 150 9.35 10.62 -21.32
C ILE A 150 10.19 10.87 -20.06
N GLU A 151 10.35 9.85 -19.22
CA GLU A 151 11.22 9.89 -18.04
C GLU A 151 12.64 9.44 -18.40
N GLN A 152 12.76 8.38 -19.20
CA GLN A 152 14.03 7.93 -19.76
C GLN A 152 13.86 7.76 -21.26
N ARG A 153 14.68 8.46 -22.05
CA ARG A 153 14.76 8.31 -23.51
C ARG A 153 15.23 6.89 -23.87
N PRO A 154 14.98 6.43 -25.11
CA PRO A 154 15.44 5.12 -25.55
C PRO A 154 16.94 4.94 -25.30
N LEU A 155 17.29 3.93 -24.51
CA LEU A 155 18.67 3.62 -24.14
C LEU A 155 18.94 2.13 -24.26
N MET A 156 20.11 1.79 -24.78
CA MET A 156 20.57 0.40 -24.86
C MET A 156 20.98 -0.10 -23.47
N GLU A 157 20.23 -1.07 -22.96
CA GLU A 157 20.53 -1.83 -21.75
C GLU A 157 21.00 -3.24 -22.17
N GLY A 158 22.31 -3.38 -22.44
CA GLY A 158 22.91 -4.63 -22.88
C GLY A 158 22.40 -5.09 -24.24
N ARG A 159 21.55 -6.14 -24.27
CA ARG A 159 20.97 -6.71 -25.50
C ARG A 159 19.52 -6.26 -25.74
N SER A 160 19.08 -5.22 -25.05
CA SER A 160 17.74 -4.66 -25.17
C SER A 160 17.81 -3.14 -25.29
N LEU A 161 16.89 -2.56 -26.06
CA LEU A 161 16.64 -1.12 -26.06
C LEU A 161 15.42 -0.86 -25.18
N SER A 162 15.48 0.12 -24.28
CA SER A 162 14.36 0.41 -23.40
C SER A 162 14.03 1.89 -23.31
N LEU A 163 12.73 2.19 -23.14
CA LEU A 163 12.14 3.51 -22.99
C LEU A 163 11.26 3.49 -21.73
N LEU A 164 11.36 4.51 -20.87
CA LEU A 164 10.50 4.65 -19.70
C LEU A 164 9.58 5.87 -19.85
N LEU A 165 8.27 5.61 -19.85
CA LEU A 165 7.24 6.63 -19.86
C LEU A 165 6.58 6.73 -18.48
N ALA A 166 6.42 7.97 -18.02
CA ALA A 166 5.67 8.30 -16.82
C ALA A 166 4.30 8.89 -17.18
N PRO A 167 3.27 8.71 -16.33
CA PRO A 167 1.97 9.29 -16.57
C PRO A 167 2.03 10.80 -16.36
N SER A 168 1.53 11.56 -17.34
CA SER A 168 1.46 13.02 -17.32
C SER A 168 0.55 13.53 -16.20
N GLY A 169 0.72 14.80 -15.83
CA GLY A 169 -0.18 15.47 -14.88
C GLY A 169 -1.66 15.43 -15.29
N LYS A 170 -1.95 15.44 -16.60
CA LYS A 170 -3.32 15.33 -17.13
C LYS A 170 -3.90 13.93 -16.94
N ALA A 171 -3.11 12.88 -17.19
CA ALA A 171 -3.51 11.51 -16.91
C ALA A 171 -3.76 11.32 -15.40
N ARG A 172 -2.87 11.84 -14.54
CA ARG A 172 -3.04 11.80 -13.07
C ARG A 172 -4.30 12.52 -12.58
N GLN A 173 -4.69 13.63 -13.23
CA GLN A 173 -5.93 14.35 -12.92
C GLN A 173 -7.18 13.57 -13.34
N ALA A 174 -7.13 12.85 -14.46
CA ALA A 174 -8.25 12.03 -14.93
C ALA A 174 -8.55 10.87 -13.95
N VAL A 175 -7.54 10.17 -13.45
CA VAL A 175 -7.73 9.14 -12.41
C VAL A 175 -8.21 9.73 -11.09
N ALA A 176 -7.62 10.84 -10.63
CA ALA A 176 -8.07 11.51 -9.41
C ALA A 176 -9.53 12.00 -9.50
N ARG A 177 -10.00 12.36 -10.71
CA ARG A 177 -11.38 12.77 -10.94
C ARG A 177 -12.34 11.58 -11.03
N ALA A 178 -11.93 10.48 -11.65
CA ALA A 178 -12.72 9.24 -11.71
C ALA A 178 -12.90 8.59 -10.32
N GLU A 179 -11.89 8.65 -9.47
CA GLU A 179 -11.94 8.12 -8.09
C GLU A 179 -12.87 8.96 -7.19
N ARG A 180 -12.99 10.28 -7.42
CA ARG A 180 -13.93 11.14 -6.69
C ARG A 180 -15.40 10.89 -7.02
N THR A 181 -15.69 10.28 -8.19
CA THR A 181 -17.05 10.02 -8.66
C THR A 181 -17.62 8.66 -8.25
N VAL A 182 -16.85 7.83 -7.53
CA VAL A 182 -17.37 6.58 -6.96
C VAL A 182 -17.72 6.82 -5.49
N PRO A 183 -18.98 7.12 -5.13
CA PRO A 183 -19.36 7.16 -3.73
C PRO A 183 -19.20 5.75 -3.16
N ALA A 184 -18.68 5.67 -1.93
CA ALA A 184 -18.59 4.46 -1.15
C ALA A 184 -19.92 3.71 -1.21
N ARG A 185 -19.95 2.56 -1.90
CA ARG A 185 -21.02 1.59 -1.72
C ARG A 185 -20.88 1.09 -0.29
N THR A 186 -21.75 1.62 0.56
CA THR A 186 -21.99 1.16 1.93
C THR A 186 -22.44 -0.29 1.86
N ASP A 187 -21.60 -1.22 2.30
CA ASP A 187 -22.05 -2.57 2.66
C ASP A 187 -22.89 -2.49 3.94
N ALA A 188 -24.18 -2.28 3.74
CA ALA A 188 -25.19 -2.41 4.77
C ALA A 188 -25.91 -3.77 4.58
N GLY A 189 -25.46 -4.77 5.35
CA GLY A 189 -26.29 -5.76 6.04
C GLY A 189 -27.04 -6.84 5.23
N THR A 190 -26.80 -8.10 5.60
CA THR A 190 -27.88 -9.01 6.02
C THR A 190 -27.34 -9.98 7.06
N ARG A 191 -28.00 -10.02 8.22
CA ARG A 191 -27.86 -11.01 9.29
C ARG A 191 -28.77 -12.20 9.00
N GLY A 192 -28.31 -13.36 9.44
CA GLY A 192 -29.03 -14.61 9.71
C GLY A 192 -27.91 -15.61 10.02
N ASP A 193 -27.50 -15.79 11.27
CA ASP A 193 -28.17 -16.53 12.34
C ASP A 193 -28.93 -17.76 11.82
N GLU A 194 -28.25 -18.90 11.86
CA GLU A 194 -28.85 -20.23 12.00
C GLU A 194 -27.75 -21.20 12.50
N THR A 195 -27.82 -21.46 13.80
CA THR A 195 -27.28 -22.64 14.49
C THR A 195 -27.97 -23.90 13.98
N ALA A 196 -27.19 -24.89 13.54
CA ALA A 196 -27.62 -26.30 13.52
C ALA A 196 -26.40 -27.23 13.62
N GLU A 197 -26.55 -28.24 14.47
CA GLU A 197 -25.57 -29.20 15.01
C GLU A 197 -25.00 -30.20 13.99
N PRO A 198 -23.89 -30.90 14.29
CA PRO A 198 -23.37 -31.97 13.44
C PRO A 198 -24.12 -33.28 13.72
N GLY A 199 -24.92 -33.74 12.75
CA GLY A 199 -25.59 -35.04 12.78
C GLY A 199 -24.59 -36.20 12.62
N GLN A 200 -24.60 -37.07 13.62
CA GLN A 200 -23.97 -38.39 13.65
C GLN A 200 -24.68 -39.35 12.69
N ASN A 201 -23.88 -40.22 12.07
CA ASN A 201 -24.37 -41.49 11.54
C ASN A 201 -24.77 -42.36 12.73
N ASP A 202 -25.93 -43.01 12.67
CA ASP A 202 -26.12 -44.33 13.22
C ASP A 202 -27.21 -45.05 12.41
N ASP A 203 -26.91 -46.31 12.13
CA ASP A 203 -27.70 -47.32 11.47
C ASP A 203 -28.93 -47.70 12.31
N GLU A 204 -30.04 -48.04 11.65
CA GLU A 204 -31.06 -49.04 12.02
C GLU A 204 -32.18 -48.95 10.97
N ASP A 205 -32.34 -49.95 10.11
CA ASP A 205 -33.12 -51.18 10.33
C ASP A 205 -34.63 -50.89 10.32
N ASP A 206 -35.26 -51.14 9.17
CA ASP A 206 -36.65 -51.54 9.12
C ASP A 206 -36.83 -52.48 7.93
N GLY A 207 -37.18 -53.73 8.26
CA GLY A 207 -37.37 -54.81 7.32
C GLY A 207 -38.74 -54.85 6.68
N ASP A 208 -38.90 -55.79 5.75
CA ASP A 208 -40.21 -56.31 5.37
C ASP A 208 -40.10 -57.84 5.32
N ALA A 209 -40.81 -58.47 6.25
CA ALA A 209 -41.20 -59.86 6.17
C ALA A 209 -42.39 -60.01 5.21
N GLU A 210 -42.45 -61.14 4.51
CA GLU A 210 -43.65 -61.94 4.16
C GLU A 210 -43.39 -62.73 2.86
N ASN A 211 -43.30 -64.07 2.91
CA ASN A 211 -44.46 -64.96 2.78
C ASN A 211 -44.04 -66.44 2.59
N GLU A 212 -44.77 -67.34 3.26
CA GLU A 212 -44.77 -68.81 3.12
C GLU A 212 -45.22 -69.21 1.69
N ASN A 213 -44.84 -70.33 1.05
CA ASN A 213 -45.06 -71.77 1.31
C ASN A 213 -44.69 -72.49 -0.04
N PRO A 214 -44.81 -73.83 -0.25
CA PRO A 214 -45.04 -74.98 0.64
C PRO A 214 -43.87 -75.99 0.73
#